data_AF-A0A023G0F1-F1
#
_entry.id   AF-A0A023G0F1-F1
#
_cell.length_a   1.000
_cell.length_b   1.000
_cell.length_c   1.000
_cell.angle_alpha   90.00
_cell.angle_beta   90.00
_cell.angle_gamma   90.00
#
_symmetry.space_group_name_H-M   'P 1'
#
loop_
_entity.id
_entity.type
_entity.pdbx_description
1 polymer ?
#
loop_
_entity_poly.entity_id
_entity_poly.type
_entity_poly.pdbx_seq_one_letter_code
_entity_poly.pdbx_strand_id
1 'polypeptide(L)'
;MWMDHYWQLKKVLAVGCEPAFIGRLMLLLKPYVYGQLLLGAGGGGFLCALTKSPSQAVFIQRLLDRSQGMSKVTIHKVEVDMTGLKLCCGTQNIQLTSCMHPY
;
A
#
# COMPACT_ATOMS: atom_id res chain seq x y z
N MET A 1 -6.75 13.66 8.20
CA MET A 1 -6.29 13.75 6.80
C MET A 1 -6.88 12.55 6.06
N TRP A 2 -7.35 12.66 4.82
CA TRP A 2 -8.35 11.73 4.22
C TRP A 2 -8.06 10.22 4.30
N MET A 3 -6.79 9.79 4.26
CA MET A 3 -6.41 8.37 4.46
C MET A 3 -6.85 7.83 5.83
N ASP A 4 -6.67 8.60 6.91
CA ASP A 4 -7.04 8.16 8.25
C ASP A 4 -8.56 8.05 8.40
N HIS A 5 -9.29 8.96 7.77
CA HIS A 5 -10.75 8.94 7.77
C HIS A 5 -11.26 7.73 6.99
N TYR A 6 -10.73 7.49 5.79
CA TYR A 6 -11.01 6.28 5.02
C TYR A 6 -10.70 5.02 5.83
N TRP A 7 -9.56 4.97 6.52
CA TRP A 7 -9.20 3.82 7.35
C TRP A 7 -10.17 3.60 8.51
N GLN A 8 -10.65 4.66 9.17
CA GLN A 8 -11.70 4.53 10.18
C GLN A 8 -12.99 3.95 9.59
N LEU A 9 -13.43 4.42 8.42
CA LEU A 9 -14.60 3.88 7.74
C LEU A 9 -14.42 2.39 7.42
N LYS A 10 -13.26 1.99 6.92
CA LYS A 10 -12.97 0.60 6.60
C LYS A 10 -13.05 -0.31 7.83
N LYS A 11 -12.57 0.14 8.98
CA LYS A 11 -12.68 -0.62 10.24
C LYS A 11 -14.11 -0.83 10.71
N VAL A 12 -14.99 0.13 10.44
CA VAL A 12 -16.43 -0.01 10.71
C VAL A 12 -17.05 -1.06 9.78
N LEU A 13 -16.67 -1.06 8.50
CA LEU A 13 -17.25 -1.94 7.48
C LEU A 13 -16.73 -3.39 7.54
N ALA A 14 -15.49 -3.60 7.97
CA ALA A 14 -14.86 -4.92 7.98
C ALA A 14 -14.23 -5.23 9.33
N VAL A 15 -14.97 -5.95 10.17
CA VAL A 15 -14.46 -6.45 11.46
C VAL A 15 -13.24 -7.34 11.22
N GLY A 16 -12.17 -7.10 11.98
CA GLY A 16 -10.91 -7.85 11.86
C GLY A 16 -9.97 -7.37 10.76
N CYS A 17 -10.28 -6.29 10.03
CA CYS A 17 -9.37 -5.76 9.02
C CYS A 17 -8.05 -5.17 9.58
N GLU A 18 -7.99 -4.90 10.90
CA GLU A 18 -6.79 -4.46 11.63
C GLU A 18 -6.40 -5.47 12.72
N PRO A 19 -5.65 -6.54 12.40
CA PRO A 19 -5.08 -7.43 13.40
C PRO A 19 -4.09 -6.69 14.31
N ALA A 20 -3.87 -7.22 15.52
CA ALA A 20 -3.01 -6.58 16.52
C ALA A 20 -1.59 -6.23 16.01
N PHE A 21 -1.02 -7.08 15.14
CA PHE A 21 0.26 -6.78 14.50
C PHE A 21 0.22 -5.53 13.61
N ILE A 22 -0.84 -5.38 12.80
CA ILE A 22 -1.03 -4.21 11.93
C ILE A 22 -1.27 -2.95 12.77
N GLY A 23 -2.08 -3.04 13.83
CA GLY A 23 -2.29 -1.91 14.74
C GLY A 23 -0.98 -1.42 15.37
N ARG A 24 -0.11 -2.33 15.83
CA ARG A 24 1.23 -1.97 16.36
C ARG A 24 2.11 -1.32 15.30
N LEU A 25 2.12 -1.86 14.08
CA LEU A 25 2.87 -1.29 12.96
C LEU A 25 2.38 0.13 12.65
N MET A 26 1.07 0.34 12.57
CA MET A 26 0.48 1.65 12.32
C MET A 26 0.83 2.66 13.42
N LEU A 27 0.78 2.25 14.69
CA LEU A 27 1.18 3.12 15.80
C LEU A 27 2.66 3.53 15.72
N LEU A 28 3.55 2.60 15.36
CA LEU A 28 4.98 2.85 15.18
C LEU A 28 5.25 3.87 14.05
N LEU A 29 4.51 3.78 12.94
CA LEU A 29 4.70 4.65 11.78
C LEU A 29 4.03 6.03 11.91
N LYS A 30 2.99 6.15 12.75
CA LYS A 30 2.15 7.35 12.90
C LYS A 30 2.93 8.67 13.03
N PRO A 31 4.07 8.76 13.74
CA PRO A 31 4.83 10.01 13.83
C PRO A 31 5.44 10.46 12.49
N TYR A 32 5.70 9.53 11.57
CA TYR A 32 6.50 9.73 10.36
C TYR A 32 5.65 9.85 9.08
N VAL A 33 4.33 9.66 9.17
CA VAL A 33 3.43 9.58 8.02
C VAL A 33 2.29 10.60 8.16
N TYR A 34 1.82 11.13 7.03
CA TYR A 34 0.60 11.95 6.96
C TYR A 34 -0.67 11.12 7.05
N GLY A 35 -0.60 9.86 6.68
CA GLY A 35 -1.69 8.90 6.72
C GLY A 35 -1.22 7.53 6.26
N GLN A 36 -1.99 6.51 6.63
CA GLN A 36 -1.68 5.11 6.31
C GLN A 36 -2.94 4.27 6.29
N LEU A 37 -2.96 3.22 5.47
CA LEU A 37 -4.06 2.27 5.39
C LEU A 37 -3.59 0.92 4.86
N LEU A 38 -4.32 -0.13 5.22
CA LEU A 38 -4.10 -1.47 4.67
C LEU A 38 -4.86 -1.62 3.35
N LEU A 39 -4.18 -2.05 2.29
CA LEU A 39 -4.75 -2.27 0.96
C LEU A 39 -5.59 -3.55 0.92
N GLY A 40 -6.46 -3.69 -0.09
CA GLY A 40 -7.26 -4.90 -0.30
C GLY A 40 -8.33 -5.14 0.77
N ALA A 41 -8.63 -6.41 1.09
CA ALA A 41 -9.66 -6.78 2.08
C ALA A 41 -9.31 -6.35 3.52
N GLY A 42 -8.02 -6.24 3.82
CA GLY A 42 -7.49 -6.05 5.17
C GLY A 42 -6.93 -7.34 5.77
N GLY A 43 -6.55 -7.35 7.05
CA GLY A 43 -6.04 -8.55 7.74
C GLY A 43 -4.57 -8.90 7.46
N GLY A 44 -3.94 -8.32 6.43
CA GLY A 44 -2.52 -8.47 6.12
C GLY A 44 -2.14 -7.84 4.78
N GLY A 45 -1.06 -8.33 4.17
CA GLY A 45 -0.60 -7.89 2.85
C GLY A 45 0.12 -6.55 2.91
N PHE A 46 -0.33 -5.60 2.09
CA PHE A 46 0.36 -4.32 1.89
C PHE A 46 -0.29 -3.19 2.70
N LEU A 47 0.52 -2.51 3.49
CA LEU A 47 0.19 -1.22 4.09
C LEU A 47 0.79 -0.11 3.22
N CYS A 48 -0.05 0.82 2.79
CA CYS A 48 0.39 2.03 2.10
C CYS A 48 0.45 3.18 3.09
N ALA A 49 1.55 3.93 3.06
CA ALA A 49 1.78 5.08 3.93
C ALA A 49 2.36 6.25 3.16
N LEU A 50 1.83 7.44 3.40
CA LEU A 50 2.33 8.68 2.84
C LEU A 50 3.33 9.31 3.81
N THR A 51 4.62 9.27 3.50
CA THR A 51 5.69 9.76 4.38
C THR A 51 5.70 11.29 4.47
N LYS A 52 6.14 11.82 5.62
CA LYS A 52 6.23 13.28 5.82
C LYS A 52 7.42 13.91 5.10
N SER A 53 8.46 13.12 4.85
CA SER A 53 9.66 13.56 4.15
C SER A 53 9.93 12.71 2.92
N PRO A 54 10.56 13.29 1.87
CA PRO A 54 11.07 12.50 0.76
C PRO A 54 12.16 11.54 1.25
N SER A 55 12.34 10.41 0.56
CA SER A 55 13.38 9.40 0.84
C SER A 55 13.36 8.82 2.26
N GLN A 56 12.24 8.91 2.97
CA GLN A 56 12.11 8.40 4.36
C GLN A 56 12.06 6.87 4.46
N ALA A 57 12.02 6.16 3.33
CA ALA A 57 11.99 4.70 3.26
C ALA A 57 13.15 4.03 4.02
N VAL A 58 14.39 4.53 3.87
CA VAL A 58 15.57 3.97 4.54
C VAL A 58 15.50 4.15 6.06
N PHE A 59 15.03 5.32 6.51
CA PHE A 59 14.81 5.59 7.93
C PHE A 59 13.75 4.64 8.50
N ILE A 60 12.62 4.48 7.80
CA ILE A 60 11.53 3.59 8.22
C ILE A 60 12.01 2.14 8.26
N GLN A 61 12.80 1.67 7.29
CA GLN A 61 13.37 0.33 7.32
C GLN A 61 14.22 0.11 8.58
N ARG A 62 15.14 1.04 8.90
CA ARG A 62 15.95 0.98 10.12
C ARG A 62 15.12 1.02 11.41
N LEU A 63 14.02 1.77 11.42
CA LEU A 63 13.09 1.82 12.54
C LEU A 63 12.41 0.45 12.76
N LEU A 64 12.01 -0.21 11.68
CA LEU A 64 11.40 -1.54 11.72
C LEU A 64 12.41 -2.59 12.19
N ASP A 65 13.64 -2.55 11.69
CA ASP A 65 14.70 -3.50 12.07
C ASP A 65 15.02 -3.45 13.57
N ARG A 66 14.89 -2.26 14.19
CA ARG A 66 15.10 -2.05 15.63
C ARG A 66 13.88 -2.36 16.49
N SER A 67 12.71 -2.53 15.88
CA SER A 67 11.45 -2.73 16.57
C SER A 67 11.14 -4.21 16.75
N GLN A 68 10.92 -4.64 18.00
CA GLN A 68 10.65 -6.04 18.30
C GLN A 68 9.40 -6.55 17.54
N GLY A 69 9.57 -7.67 16.85
CA GLY A 69 8.50 -8.33 16.10
C GLY A 69 8.20 -7.74 14.72
N MET A 70 8.96 -6.73 14.25
CA MET A 70 8.75 -6.09 12.95
C MET A 70 9.72 -6.54 11.84
N SER A 71 10.63 -7.48 12.13
CA SER A 71 11.66 -7.96 11.20
C SER A 71 11.13 -8.62 9.92
N LYS A 72 9.85 -8.99 9.88
CA LYS A 72 9.19 -9.58 8.70
C LYS A 72 8.61 -8.52 7.74
N VAL A 73 8.66 -7.24 8.10
CA VAL A 73 8.13 -6.14 7.27
C VAL A 73 9.20 -5.66 6.31
N THR A 74 8.83 -5.58 5.03
CA THR A 74 9.70 -5.04 3.97
C THR A 74 9.12 -3.74 3.41
N ILE A 75 9.97 -2.75 3.16
CA ILE A 75 9.56 -1.47 2.56
C ILE A 75 9.74 -1.49 1.05
N HIS A 76 8.72 -1.04 0.33
CA HIS A 76 8.71 -0.93 -1.13
C HIS A 76 8.32 0.49 -1.55
N LYS A 77 9.05 1.07 -2.50
CA LYS A 77 8.64 2.33 -3.14
C LYS A 77 7.50 2.00 -4.11
N VAL A 78 6.43 2.77 -4.06
CA VAL A 78 5.26 2.59 -4.91
C VAL A 78 5.19 3.74 -5.92
N GLU A 79 4.89 3.39 -7.17
CA GLU A 79 4.64 4.33 -8.26
C GLU A 79 3.35 3.92 -8.98
N VAL A 80 2.66 4.90 -9.58
CA VAL A 80 1.45 4.64 -10.36
C VAL A 80 1.87 4.35 -11.79
N ASP A 81 1.65 3.12 -12.25
CA ASP A 81 1.79 2.78 -13.66
C ASP A 81 0.57 3.28 -14.44
N MET A 82 0.82 4.17 -15.40
CA MET A 82 -0.21 4.77 -16.25
C MET A 82 -0.51 3.94 -17.51
N THR A 83 0.22 2.84 -17.73
CA THR A 83 0.19 2.12 -19.01
C THR A 83 -0.70 0.87 -19.01
N GLY A 84 -0.98 0.29 -17.84
CA GLY A 84 -1.79 -0.92 -17.73
C GLY A 84 -1.16 -2.16 -18.37
N LEU A 85 -1.98 -3.15 -18.74
CA LEU A 85 -1.52 -4.41 -19.33
C LEU A 85 -1.06 -4.20 -20.79
N LYS A 86 0.12 -4.72 -21.14
CA LYS A 86 0.62 -4.80 -22.52
C LYS A 86 0.77 -6.24 -22.97
N LEU A 87 0.39 -6.52 -24.21
CA LEU A 87 0.64 -7.80 -24.88
C LEU A 87 1.74 -7.60 -25.92
N CYS A 88 2.75 -8.48 -25.95
CA CYS A 88 3.84 -8.41 -26.93
C CYS A 88 4.11 -9.80 -27.53
N CYS A 89 4.47 -9.84 -28.82
CA CYS A 89 5.06 -11.02 -29.46
C CYS A 89 6.46 -10.64 -29.96
N GLY A 90 7.49 -11.26 -29.37
CA GLY A 90 8.88 -10.79 -29.54
C GLY A 90 9.07 -9.38 -28.97
N THR A 91 9.69 -8.49 -29.75
CA THR A 91 9.88 -7.06 -29.40
C THR A 91 8.72 -6.16 -29.83
N GLN A 92 7.66 -6.71 -30.41
CA GLN A 92 6.53 -5.93 -30.93
C GLN A 92 5.38 -5.90 -29.92
N ASN A 93 4.91 -4.70 -29.57
CA ASN A 93 3.67 -4.51 -28.82
C ASN A 93 2.48 -4.81 -29.76
N ILE A 94 1.60 -5.71 -29.33
CA ILE A 94 0.35 -6.02 -30.00
C ILE A 94 -0.74 -5.11 -29.41
N GLN A 95 -1.29 -4.21 -30.23
CA GLN A 95 -2.51 -3.50 -29.87
C GLN A 95 -3.71 -4.44 -30.06
N LEU A 96 -4.40 -4.74 -28.96
CA LEU A 96 -5.71 -5.37 -29.03
C LEU A 96 -6.73 -4.29 -29.39
N THR A 97 -7.24 -4.31 -30.62
CA THR A 97 -8.43 -3.53 -30.97
C THR A 97 -9.62 -4.16 -30.27
N SER A 98 -10.12 -3.48 -29.24
CA SER A 98 -11.36 -3.85 -28.56
C SER A 98 -12.52 -3.76 -29.55
N CYS A 99 -13.11 -4.90 -29.92
CA CYS A 99 -14.41 -4.98 -30.61
C CYS A 99 -15.54 -4.63 -29.64
N MET A 100 -15.53 -3.45 -29.02
CA MET A 100 -16.69 -2.99 -28.25
C MET A 100 -17.79 -2.63 -29.26
N HIS A 101 -18.84 -3.44 -29.32
CA HIS A 101 -20.08 -3.08 -30.00
C HIS A 101 -20.66 -1.83 -29.30
N PRO A 102 -21.02 -0.77 -30.04
CA PRO A 102 -21.81 0.31 -29.45
C PRO A 102 -23.15 -0.27 -29.00
N TYR A 103 -23.49 -0.07 -27.72
CA TYR A 103 -24.82 -0.33 -27.18
C TYR A 103 -25.83 0.67 -27.73
#